data_AF-A0A1I6UQW6-F1
#
_entry.id   AF-A0A1I6UQW6-F1
#
_cell.length_a   1.000
_cell.length_b   1.000
_cell.length_c   1.000
_cell.angle_alpha   90.00
_cell.angle_beta   90.00
_cell.angle_gamma   90.00
#
_symmetry.space_group_name_H-M   'P 1'
#
loop_
_entity.id
_entity.type
_entity.pdbx_description
1 polymer ?
#
loop_
_entity_poly.entity_id
_entity_poly.type
_entity_poly.pdbx_seq_one_letter_code
_entity_poly.pdbx_strand_id
1 'polypeptide(L)' 'MSQRYYVGVGASAGGLEALECLFHYIPEDSRLTFIVVQHLSQEFKRLMDE' A
#
# COMPACT_ATOMS: atom_id res chain seq x y z
N MET A 1 -11.87 -19.23 -16.07
CA MET A 1 -11.68 -17.87 -15.52
C MET A 1 -10.54 -17.94 -14.49
N SER A 2 -9.50 -17.13 -14.62
CA SER A 2 -8.45 -17.06 -13.58
C SER A 2 -9.01 -16.34 -12.35
N GLN A 3 -8.85 -16.93 -11.17
CA GLN A 3 -9.21 -16.26 -9.92
C GLN A 3 -8.28 -15.05 -9.70
N ARG A 4 -8.85 -13.89 -9.35
CA ARG A 4 -8.10 -12.72 -8.90
C ARG A 4 -8.25 -12.60 -7.40
N TYR A 5 -7.12 -12.41 -6.71
CA TYR A 5 -7.08 -12.18 -5.27
C TYR A 5 -6.85 -10.69 -5.01
N TYR A 6 -7.62 -10.15 -4.06
CA TYR A 6 -7.51 -8.78 -3.59
C TYR A 6 -6.99 -8.77 -2.16
N VAL A 7 -6.05 -7.86 -1.87
CA VAL A 7 -5.44 -7.69 -0.56
C VAL A 7 -5.75 -6.29 -0.06
N GLY A 8 -6.52 -6.19 1.03
CA GLY A 8 -6.77 -4.93 1.73
C GLY A 8 -5.70 -4.65 2.78
N VAL A 9 -5.13 -3.45 2.78
CA VAL A 9 -4.12 -3.00 3.75
C VAL A 9 -4.58 -1.70 4.39
N GLY A 10 -4.65 -1.67 5.72
CA GLY A 10 -4.93 -0.47 6.50
C GLY A 10 -3.71 -0.05 7.31
N ALA A 11 -3.36 1.23 7.28
CA ALA A 11 -2.19 1.76 7.96
C ALA A 11 -2.40 3.19 8.51
N SER A 12 -1.57 3.62 9.46
CA SER A 12 -1.67 4.90 10.19
C SER A 12 -0.26 5.40 10.55
N ALA A 13 0.04 5.78 11.79
CA ALA A 13 1.39 6.21 12.20
C ALA A 13 2.47 5.15 11.87
N GLY A 14 3.55 5.58 11.20
CA GLY A 14 4.63 4.70 10.71
C GLY A 14 4.23 3.77 9.55
N GLY A 15 3.05 4.01 8.95
CA GLY A 15 2.48 3.14 7.93
C GLY A 15 3.22 3.19 6.59
N LEU A 16 3.86 4.31 6.26
CA LEU A 16 4.51 4.48 4.96
C LEU A 16 5.81 3.71 4.87
N GLU A 17 6.65 3.78 5.90
CA GLU A 17 7.89 2.99 5.99
C GLU A 17 7.57 1.48 6.01
N ALA A 18 6.46 1.10 6.65
CA ALA A 18 5.98 -0.28 6.66
C ALA A 18 5.46 -0.72 5.27
N LEU A 19 4.75 0.16 4.56
CA LEU A 19 4.27 -0.10 3.19
C LEU A 19 5.43 -0.20 2.20
N GLU A 20 6.43 0.69 2.29
CA GLU A 20 7.65 0.62 1.47
C GLU A 20 8.38 -0.70 1.68
N CYS A 21 8.58 -1.11 2.95
CA CYS A 21 9.19 -2.38 3.29
C CYS A 21 8.37 -3.56 2.73
N LEU A 22 7.05 -3.53 2.89
CA LEU A 22 6.16 -4.58 2.37
C LEU A 22 6.31 -4.73 0.85
N PHE A 23 6.20 -3.64 0.10
CA PHE A 23 6.26 -3.68 -1.36
C PHE A 23 7.66 -3.98 -1.89
N HIS A 24 8.72 -3.64 -1.16
CA HIS A 24 10.09 -4.03 -1.49
C HIS A 24 10.28 -5.56 -1.57
N TYR A 25 9.54 -6.33 -0.78
CA TYR A 25 9.65 -7.79 -0.75
C TYR A 25 8.58 -8.51 -1.60
N ILE A 26 7.65 -7.79 -2.23
CA ILE A 26 6.63 -8.40 -3.10
C ILE A 26 7.18 -8.55 -4.52
N PRO A 27 7.17 -9.76 -5.10
CA PRO A 27 7.51 -9.96 -6.51
C PRO A 27 6.53 -9.20 -7.43
N GLU A 28 7.07 -8.58 -8.48
CA GLU A 28 6.27 -7.87 -9.49
C GLU A 28 5.23 -8.78 -10.18
N ASP A 29 5.51 -10.08 -10.27
CA ASP A 29 4.65 -11.10 -10.89
C ASP A 29 3.70 -11.80 -9.90
N SER A 30 3.53 -11.25 -8.69
CA SER A 30 2.66 -11.82 -7.65
C SER A 30 1.19 -11.97 -8.08
N ARG A 31 0.74 -11.23 -9.11
CA ARG A 31 -0.65 -11.19 -9.60
C ARG A 31 -1.68 -10.85 -8.52
N LEU A 32 -1.23 -10.13 -7.49
CA LEU A 32 -2.07 -9.61 -6.42
C LEU A 32 -2.49 -8.18 -6.74
N THR A 33 -3.73 -7.83 -6.43
CA THR A 33 -4.20 -6.44 -6.43
C THR A 33 -4.27 -5.94 -4.99
N PHE A 34 -3.50 -4.90 -4.66
CA PHE A 34 -3.49 -4.28 -3.33
C PHE A 34 -4.40 -3.05 -3.30
N ILE A 35 -5.18 -2.93 -2.23
CA ILE A 35 -6.02 -1.78 -1.92
C ILE A 35 -5.53 -1.23 -0.58
N VAL A 36 -4.90 -0.07 -0.60
CA VAL A 36 -4.26 0.52 0.59
C VAL A 36 -5.07 1.71 1.08
N VAL A 37 -5.38 1.73 2.38
CA VAL A 37 -5.99 2.86 3.07
C VAL A 37 -5.03 3.31 4.18
N GLN A 38 -4.33 4.42 3.91
CA GLN A 38 -3.40 5.04 4.84
C GLN A 38 -4.06 6.27 5.48
N HIS A 39 -4.10 6.31 6.81
CA HIS A 39 -4.48 7.51 7.53
C HIS A 39 -3.31 8.51 7.52
N LEU A 40 -3.48 9.63 6.81
CA LEU A 40 -2.48 10.70 6.71
C LEU A 40 -2.90 11.92 7.54
N SER A 41 -1.95 12.55 8.23
CA SER A 41 -2.16 13.89 8.77
C SER A 41 -2.22 14.93 7.64
N GLN A 42 -2.75 16.12 7.93
CA GLN A 42 -2.88 17.21 6.96
C GLN A 42 -1.52 17.67 6.40
N GLU A 43 -0.42 17.55 7.16
CA GLU A 43 0.92 17.87 6.64
C GLU A 43 1.40 16.85 5.59
N PHE A 44 1.03 15.57 5.75
CA PHE A 44 1.54 14.49 4.91
C PHE A 44 0.83 14.37 3.56
N LYS A 45 -0.42 14.83 3.44
CA LYS A 45 -1.16 14.84 2.17
C LYS A 45 -0.46 15.61 1.05
N ARG A 46 0.41 16.57 1.37
CA ARG A 46 1.13 17.38 0.38
C ARG A 46 2.29 16.65 -0.32
N LEU A 47 2.69 15.46 0.16
CA LEU A 47 3.79 14.67 -0.43
C LEU A 47 3.30 13.60 -1.43
N MET A 48 2.00 13.32 -1.49
CA MET A 48 1.40 12.28 -2.34
C MET A 48 0.77 12.81 -3.64
N ASP A 49 0.89 14.12 -3.90
CA ASP A 49 0.37 14.76 -5.13
C ASP A 49 1.35 14.61 -6.33
N GLU A 50 2.43 13.83 -6.19
CA GLU A 50 3.37 13.46 -7.28
C GLU A 50 3.34 11.96 -7.58
#